data_AF-A0A2W0B330-F1
#
_entry.id   AF-A0A2W0B330-F1
#
_cell.length_a   1.000
_cell.length_b   1.000
_cell.length_c   1.000
_cell.angle_alpha   90.00
_cell.angle_beta   90.00
_cell.angle_gamma   90.00
#
_symmetry.space_group_name_H-M   'P 1'
#
loop_
_entity.id
_entity.type
_entity.pdbx_description
1 polymer ?
#
loop_
_entity_poly.entity_id
_entity_poly.type
_entity_poly.pdbx_seq_one_letter_code
_entity_poly.pdbx_strand_id
1 'polypeptide(L)'
;MSVVKLKIDVSGTVGDEAWRKLKQYDEIQSAAFGPQFGSSAGCKHPANAPHGKGEWIGAEIRLQTPLLAQYAVSHYLEQDRVLDADVIE
;
A
#
# COMPACT_ATOMS: atom_id res chain seq x y z
N MET A 1 2.32 9.83 -16.81
CA MET A 1 2.82 9.15 -15.61
C MET A 1 1.61 8.51 -14.99
N SER A 2 1.73 7.26 -14.56
CA SER A 2 0.58 6.52 -14.03
C SER A 2 0.73 6.21 -12.56
N VAL A 3 -0.39 6.24 -11.85
CA VAL A 3 -0.42 6.13 -10.40
C VAL A 3 -1.32 4.96 -9.99
N VAL A 4 -0.75 4.06 -9.20
CA VAL A 4 -1.48 2.96 -8.55
C VAL A 4 -1.65 3.30 -7.08
N LYS A 5 -2.88 3.27 -6.58
CA LYS A 5 -3.13 3.28 -5.14
C LYS A 5 -3.35 1.87 -4.64
N LEU A 6 -2.74 1.57 -3.51
CA LEU A 6 -2.91 0.31 -2.80
C LEU A 6 -3.66 0.54 -1.50
N LYS A 7 -4.44 -0.45 -1.12
CA LYS A 7 -5.04 -0.59 0.21
C LYS A 7 -4.37 -1.76 0.91
N ILE A 8 -3.64 -1.52 1.99
CA ILE A 8 -2.80 -2.53 2.63
C ILE A 8 -3.32 -2.81 4.04
N ASP A 9 -3.57 -4.09 4.36
CA ASP A 9 -3.86 -4.55 5.71
C ASP A 9 -2.62 -4.46 6.59
N VAL A 10 -2.69 -3.57 7.58
CA VAL A 10 -1.63 -3.35 8.57
C VAL A 10 -1.88 -4.11 9.87
N SER A 11 -3.01 -4.82 9.99
CA SER A 11 -3.42 -5.51 11.21
C SER A 11 -2.30 -6.38 11.79
N GLY A 12 -2.04 -6.19 13.09
CA GLY A 12 -1.04 -6.95 13.83
C GLY A 12 0.42 -6.61 13.51
N THR A 13 0.68 -5.60 12.69
CA THR A 13 2.04 -5.09 12.40
C THR A 13 2.31 -3.80 13.16
N VAL A 14 3.58 -3.44 13.34
CA VAL A 14 3.97 -2.18 14.00
C VAL A 14 4.49 -1.19 12.96
N GLY A 15 3.92 0.02 12.93
CA GLY A 15 4.37 1.09 12.03
C GLY A 15 4.19 0.72 10.55
N ASP A 16 5.27 0.82 9.77
CA ASP A 16 5.28 0.53 8.33
C ASP A 16 5.72 -0.91 7.99
N GLU A 17 5.73 -1.80 8.97
CA GLU A 17 6.22 -3.17 8.81
C GLU A 17 5.43 -3.94 7.72
N ALA A 18 4.10 -3.79 7.65
CA ALA A 18 3.31 -4.39 6.58
C ALA A 18 3.79 -3.95 5.19
N TRP A 19 4.08 -2.66 5.02
CA TRP A 19 4.57 -2.09 3.76
C TRP A 19 5.96 -2.61 3.40
N ARG A 20 6.90 -2.64 4.36
CA ARG A 20 8.28 -3.11 4.14
C ARG A 20 8.35 -4.59 3.77
N LYS A 21 7.35 -5.38 4.17
CA LYS A 21 7.27 -6.81 3.87
C LYS A 21 6.63 -7.12 2.50
N LEU A 22 6.00 -6.13 1.86
CA LEU A 22 5.50 -6.31 0.49
C LEU A 22 6.68 -6.40 -0.48
N LYS A 23 6.56 -7.32 -1.45
CA LYS A 23 7.46 -7.37 -2.60
C LYS A 23 7.16 -6.17 -3.49
N GLN A 24 8.08 -5.22 -3.57
CA GLN A 24 7.92 -4.05 -4.43
C GLN A 24 8.00 -4.47 -5.91
N TYR A 25 7.26 -3.76 -6.77
CA TYR A 25 7.34 -3.94 -8.21
C TYR A 25 8.64 -3.32 -8.73
N ASP A 26 9.35 -3.99 -9.64
CA ASP A 26 10.72 -3.62 -10.00
C ASP A 26 10.80 -2.29 -10.78
N GLU A 27 9.77 -1.95 -11.56
CA GLU A 27 9.79 -0.77 -12.44
C GLU A 27 9.15 0.48 -11.80
N ILE A 28 9.03 0.53 -10.47
CA ILE A 28 8.53 1.72 -9.77
C ILE A 28 9.49 2.90 -9.91
N GLN A 29 8.95 4.09 -10.16
CA GLN A 29 9.73 5.33 -10.10
C GLN A 29 9.81 5.86 -8.67
N SER A 30 8.71 5.77 -7.94
CA SER A 30 8.62 6.13 -6.52
C SER A 30 7.44 5.44 -5.87
N ALA A 31 7.55 5.18 -4.58
CA ALA A 31 6.44 4.71 -3.77
C ALA A 31 6.39 5.45 -2.44
N ALA A 32 5.19 5.67 -1.93
CA ALA A 32 4.96 6.32 -0.64
C ALA A 32 3.84 5.60 0.11
N PHE A 33 4.01 5.42 1.40
CA PHE A 33 3.05 4.75 2.28
C PHE A 33 2.61 5.72 3.38
N GLY A 34 1.33 5.73 3.71
CA GLY A 34 0.82 6.56 4.78
C GLY A 34 -0.66 6.90 4.71
N PRO A 35 -1.23 7.41 5.81
CA PRO A 35 -2.67 7.67 5.94
C PRO A 35 -3.17 8.74 4.95
N GLN A 36 -2.29 9.61 4.44
CA GLN A 36 -2.62 10.58 3.39
C GLN A 36 -3.06 9.94 2.07
N PHE A 37 -2.71 8.67 1.83
CA PHE A 37 -3.13 7.90 0.67
C PHE A 37 -4.39 7.05 0.93
N GLY A 38 -4.94 7.13 2.15
CA GLY A 38 -6.12 6.38 2.60
C GLY A 38 -5.84 5.67 3.95
N SER A 39 -6.85 5.55 4.80
CA SER A 39 -6.78 4.70 6.01
C SER A 39 -8.18 4.34 6.53
N SER A 40 -8.29 3.23 7.27
CA SER A 40 -9.54 2.82 7.95
C SER A 40 -9.94 3.74 9.11
N ALA A 41 -8.97 4.39 9.77
CA ALA A 41 -9.13 5.36 10.85
C ALA A 41 -7.73 5.90 11.24
N GLY A 42 -7.69 7.02 11.96
CA GLY A 42 -6.45 7.49 12.57
C GLY A 42 -5.91 6.48 13.59
N CYS A 43 -4.61 6.20 13.54
CA CYS A 43 -3.94 5.31 14.49
C CYS A 43 -4.07 5.88 15.91
N LYS A 44 -5.05 5.41 16.68
CA LYS A 44 -5.31 5.83 18.08
C LYS A 44 -4.54 4.97 19.09
N HIS A 45 -3.41 4.44 18.68
CA HIS A 45 -2.55 3.61 19.50
C HIS A 45 -1.13 4.21 19.53
N PRO A 46 -0.32 3.89 20.55
CA PRO A 46 1.08 4.29 20.59
C PRO A 46 1.83 3.83 19.33
N ALA A 47 2.85 4.59 18.93
CA ALA A 47 3.65 4.28 17.73
C ALA A 47 4.32 2.89 17.77
N ASN A 48 4.58 2.37 18.97
CA ASN A 48 5.20 1.06 19.19
C ASN A 48 4.18 -0.05 19.46
N ALA A 49 2.89 0.27 19.45
CA ALA A 49 1.82 -0.73 19.60
C ALA A 49 1.41 -1.26 18.23
N PRO A 50 1.10 -2.56 18.11
CA PRO A 50 0.58 -3.14 16.87
C PRO A 50 -0.73 -2.48 16.45
N HIS A 51 -0.91 -2.38 15.14
CA HIS A 51 -2.17 -1.98 14.52
C HIS A 51 -3.32 -2.91 14.90
N GLY A 52 -4.49 -2.31 15.10
CA GLY A 52 -5.73 -3.00 15.43
C GLY A 52 -6.19 -3.94 14.32
N LYS A 53 -7.03 -4.91 14.67
CA LYS A 53 -7.61 -5.83 13.69
C LYS A 53 -8.54 -5.07 12.73
N GLY A 54 -8.33 -5.27 11.42
CA GLY A 54 -9.07 -4.61 10.35
C GLY A 54 -8.55 -3.22 9.99
N GLU A 55 -7.41 -2.80 10.57
CA GLU A 55 -6.78 -1.55 10.19
C GLU A 55 -6.06 -1.69 8.84
N TRP A 56 -6.25 -0.69 7.97
CA TRP A 56 -5.56 -0.60 6.70
C TRP A 56 -5.01 0.80 6.47
N ILE A 57 -3.91 0.88 5.72
CA ILE A 57 -3.27 2.14 5.30
C ILE A 57 -3.00 2.09 3.80
N GLY A 58 -3.14 3.24 3.15
CA GLY A 58 -2.91 3.41 1.73
C GLY A 58 -1.43 3.53 1.37
N ALA A 59 -1.10 3.12 0.15
CA ALA A 59 0.15 3.48 -0.51
C ALA A 59 -0.11 4.03 -1.91
N GLU A 60 0.79 4.87 -2.40
CA GLU A 60 0.82 5.37 -3.76
C GLU A 60 2.09 4.90 -4.44
N ILE A 61 1.95 4.42 -5.67
CA ILE A 61 3.05 3.95 -6.50
C ILE A 61 3.00 4.66 -7.84
N ARG A 62 4.13 5.24 -8.23
CA ARG A 62 4.27 5.98 -9.49
C ARG A 62 5.07 5.17 -10.49
N LEU A 63 4.53 5.07 -11.70
CA LEU A 63 5.03 4.27 -12.79
C LEU A 63 5.13 5.11 -14.06
N GLN A 64 6.07 4.74 -14.93
CA GLN A 64 6.33 5.51 -16.13
C GLN A 64 5.16 5.50 -17.12
N THR A 65 4.49 4.35 -17.27
CA THR A 65 3.45 4.14 -18.28
C THR A 65 2.19 3.48 -17.70
N PRO A 66 1.03 3.65 -18.35
CA PRO A 66 -0.20 2.97 -17.96
C PRO A 66 -0.13 1.44 -18.02
N LEU A 67 0.65 0.90 -18.97
CA LEU A 67 0.83 -0.56 -19.08
C LEU A 67 1.53 -1.12 -17.83
N LEU A 68 2.58 -0.43 -17.35
CA LEU A 68 3.26 -0.80 -16.10
C LEU A 68 2.33 -0.70 -14.88
N ALA A 69 1.41 0.27 -14.87
CA ALA A 69 0.40 0.37 -13.82
C ALA A 69 -0.53 -0.85 -13.75
N GLN A 70 -0.93 -1.38 -14.90
CA GLN A 70 -1.74 -2.61 -14.95
C GLN A 70 -0.98 -3.83 -14.40
N TYR A 71 0.30 -3.98 -14.77
CA TYR A 71 1.14 -5.07 -14.23
C TYR A 71 1.39 -4.91 -12.74
N ALA A 72 1.63 -3.69 -12.26
CA ALA A 72 1.79 -3.41 -10.84
C ALA A 72 0.52 -3.78 -10.06
N VAL A 73 -0.68 -3.45 -10.57
CA VAL A 73 -1.94 -3.85 -9.94
C VAL A 73 -2.01 -5.37 -9.75
N SER A 74 -1.77 -6.14 -10.81
CA SER A 74 -1.76 -7.61 -10.71
C SER A 74 -0.72 -8.11 -9.70
N HIS A 75 0.50 -7.58 -9.76
CA HIS A 75 1.59 -7.94 -8.85
C HIS A 75 1.28 -7.66 -7.37
N TYR A 76 0.59 -6.57 -7.07
CA TYR A 76 0.23 -6.25 -5.68
C TYR A 76 -0.98 -7.05 -5.21
N LEU A 77 -2.00 -7.27 -6.04
CA LEU A 77 -3.18 -8.07 -5.66
C LEU A 77 -2.84 -9.54 -5.35
N GLU A 78 -1.73 -10.06 -5.85
CA GLU A 78 -1.24 -11.40 -5.50
C GLU A 78 -0.64 -11.50 -4.09
N GLN A 79 -0.43 -10.39 -3.38
CA GLN A 79 0.20 -10.37 -2.06
C GLN A 79 -0.84 -10.38 -0.94
N ASP A 80 -0.67 -11.26 0.04
CA ASP A 80 -1.65 -11.54 1.11
C ASP A 80 -2.21 -10.32 1.86
N ARG A 81 -1.44 -9.24 1.97
CA ARG A 81 -1.82 -8.03 2.71
C ARG A 81 -2.41 -6.92 1.85
N VAL A 82 -2.40 -7.06 0.53
CA VAL A 82 -3.00 -6.06 -0.36
C VAL A 82 -4.49 -6.38 -0.48
N LEU A 83 -5.31 -5.50 0.08
CA LEU A 83 -6.77 -5.62 0.06
C LEU A 83 -7.38 -5.09 -1.24
N ASP A 84 -6.70 -4.12 -1.86
CA ASP A 84 -7.17 -3.46 -3.08
C ASP A 84 -6.01 -2.79 -3.81
N ALA A 85 -6.12 -2.66 -5.14
CA ALA A 85 -5.15 -1.97 -5.96
C ALA A 85 -5.81 -1.40 -7.22
N ASP A 86 -5.76 -0.07 -7.38
CA ASP A 86 -6.44 0.64 -8.47
C ASP A 86 -5.51 1.62 -9.19
N VAL A 87 -5.69 1.73 -10.51
CA VAL A 87 -5.07 2.78 -11.33
C VAL A 87 -5.95 4.02 -11.31
N ILE A 88 -5.38 5.18 -11.00
CA ILE A 88 -6.16 6.43 -10.85
C ILE A 88 -5.83 7.46 -11.93
N GLU A 89 -4.60 7.42 -12.48
CA GLU A 89 -4.12 8.25 -13.59
C GLU A 89 -3.10 7.48 -14.44
#